data_AF-A0A5N6YAI2-F1
#
_entry.id   AF-A0A5N6YAI2-F1
#
_cell.length_a   1.000
_cell.length_b   1.000
_cell.length_c   1.000
_cell.angle_alpha   90.00
_cell.angle_beta   90.00
_cell.angle_gamma   90.00
#
_symmetry.space_group_name_H-M   'P 1'
#
loop_
_entity.id
_entity.type
_entity.pdbx_description
1 polymer ?
#
loop_
_entity_poly.entity_id
_entity_poly.type
_entity_poly.pdbx_seq_one_letter_code
_entity_poly.pdbx_strand_id
1 'polypeptide(L)'
;MTITLDISFPSTTPWTPGHRKHGQLPIFESGRAVQGTVVVSPKNLRTPISGIVRVTLEDPVSNKYGQDMPSSLNINFSPASHRAAILSSKGTCSIDYRIRAQLLAEGHCVVDTSRSFTLLASQERQPPVCIEDFPGEYKLSALKTLRNPLLRPTGRLHVYSHEPYLLEFSPEKEGAATSVRLRLRYESLKNGDAKRKPPPRLHGIFRSNLKASTFISIQPQRRSPAMSDASAFPFTFETRKSYPSQLRKLCFPRWTPLEMGTETIWETEAELIFKCHSLPYLTPSFSSMLVSRRYSLKLYMVISGHGHAALKLELPIQVAYTGRRFLPSEEIMYTSGPAEDMPPTYSP
;
A
#
# COMPACT_ATOMS: atom_id res chain seq x y z
N MET A 1 16.51 38.22 -27.26
CA MET A 1 17.13 36.87 -27.17
C MET A 1 16.02 35.84 -27.15
N THR A 2 16.06 34.82 -28.01
CA THR A 2 15.10 33.70 -27.94
C THR A 2 15.85 32.48 -27.43
N ILE A 3 15.62 32.13 -26.16
CA ILE A 3 16.27 31.00 -25.48
C ILE A 3 15.18 29.97 -25.16
N THR A 4 15.51 28.68 -25.26
CA THR A 4 14.61 27.59 -24.85
C THR A 4 15.22 26.82 -23.69
N LEU A 5 14.37 26.43 -22.74
CA LEU A 5 14.69 25.52 -21.65
C LEU A 5 13.93 24.21 -21.86
N ASP A 6 14.62 23.08 -21.72
CA ASP A 6 14.00 21.76 -21.69
C ASP A 6 14.49 20.96 -20.48
N ILE A 7 13.63 20.09 -19.95
CA ILE A 7 13.95 19.20 -18.83
C ILE A 7 13.86 17.77 -19.35
N SER A 8 15.00 17.08 -19.45
CA SER A 8 15.07 15.68 -19.83
C SER A 8 15.34 14.78 -18.62
N PHE A 9 14.52 13.75 -18.41
CA PHE A 9 14.82 12.71 -17.43
C PHE A 9 15.60 11.57 -18.07
N PRO A 10 16.61 10.99 -17.39
CA PRO A 10 17.26 9.77 -17.86
C PRO A 10 16.20 8.69 -18.07
N SER A 11 16.34 7.89 -19.12
CA SER A 11 15.31 6.96 -19.61
C SER A 11 14.65 6.16 -18.48
N THR A 12 13.45 6.56 -18.07
CA THR A 12 12.63 5.79 -17.14
C THR A 12 12.13 4.58 -17.91
N THR A 13 12.79 3.44 -17.73
CA THR A 13 12.38 2.20 -18.40
C THR A 13 10.96 1.85 -17.93
N PRO A 14 10.03 1.55 -18.84
CA PRO A 14 8.71 1.06 -18.45
C PRO A 14 8.86 -0.19 -17.58
N TRP A 15 8.18 -0.22 -16.45
CA TRP A 15 8.13 -1.41 -15.56
C TRP A 15 7.55 -2.66 -16.25
N THR A 16 6.87 -2.51 -17.39
CA THR A 16 6.37 -3.63 -18.20
C THR A 16 6.67 -3.42 -19.69
N PRO A 17 7.28 -4.40 -20.39
CA PRO A 17 7.43 -4.36 -21.84
C PRO A 17 6.06 -4.67 -22.47
N GLY A 18 5.24 -3.64 -22.70
CA GLY A 18 3.95 -3.84 -23.39
C GLY A 18 3.06 -2.62 -23.51
N HIS A 19 3.14 -1.65 -22.60
CA HIS A 19 2.26 -0.48 -22.61
C HIS A 19 2.92 0.75 -23.23
N ARG A 20 3.23 0.69 -24.54
CA ARG A 20 3.57 1.89 -25.33
C ARG A 20 2.30 2.53 -25.91
N LYS A 21 1.44 3.16 -25.09
CA LYS A 21 0.48 4.15 -25.60
C LYS A 21 0.24 5.27 -24.57
N HIS A 22 0.57 6.49 -25.01
CA HIS A 22 0.41 7.81 -24.39
C HIS A 22 1.35 8.17 -23.22
N GLY A 23 2.27 9.10 -23.50
CA GLY A 23 2.79 10.12 -22.56
C GLY A 23 3.11 9.65 -21.15
N GLN A 24 3.80 8.51 -21.01
CA GLN A 24 4.10 7.94 -19.70
C GLN A 24 5.01 8.91 -18.94
N LEU A 25 4.49 9.50 -17.86
CA LEU A 25 5.28 10.33 -16.98
C LEU A 25 6.41 9.49 -16.37
N PRO A 26 7.59 10.09 -16.17
CA PRO A 26 8.68 9.44 -15.45
C PRO A 26 8.21 9.14 -14.02
N ILE A 27 8.62 7.98 -13.50
CA ILE A 27 8.25 7.53 -12.16
C ILE A 27 9.49 7.62 -11.28
N PHE A 28 9.37 8.31 -10.15
CA PHE A 28 10.37 8.42 -9.09
C PHE A 28 9.82 7.86 -7.79
N GLU A 29 10.69 7.56 -6.84
CA GLU A 29 10.32 6.98 -5.55
C GLU A 29 10.84 7.82 -4.40
N SER A 30 10.17 7.75 -3.25
CA SER A 30 10.66 8.41 -2.04
C SER A 30 12.02 7.83 -1.62
N GLY A 31 12.89 8.67 -1.06
CA GLY A 31 14.26 8.31 -0.68
C GLY A 31 15.29 8.35 -1.81
N ARG A 32 14.86 8.57 -3.07
CA ARG A 32 15.77 8.73 -4.20
C ARG A 32 15.88 10.17 -4.69
N ALA A 33 17.08 10.55 -5.14
CA ALA A 33 17.27 11.81 -5.84
C ALA A 33 16.49 11.82 -7.15
N VAL A 34 15.66 12.84 -7.34
CA VAL A 34 15.04 13.13 -8.63
C VAL A 34 16.10 13.75 -9.54
N GLN A 35 16.66 12.94 -10.44
CA GLN A 35 17.73 13.36 -11.36
C GLN A 35 17.17 13.64 -12.75
N GLY A 36 17.66 14.72 -13.36
CA GLY A 36 17.34 15.12 -14.72
C GLY A 36 18.36 16.12 -15.24
N THR A 37 18.30 16.40 -16.54
CA THR A 37 19.17 17.36 -17.21
C THR A 37 18.31 18.54 -17.67
N VAL A 38 18.72 19.75 -17.30
CA VAL A 38 18.14 20.98 -17.85
C VAL A 38 19.00 21.41 -19.04
N VAL A 39 18.41 21.45 -20.22
CA VAL A 39 19.09 21.87 -21.45
C VAL A 39 18.70 23.32 -21.74
N VAL A 40 19.70 24.19 -21.81
CA VAL A 40 19.54 25.58 -22.23
C VAL A 40 20.01 25.69 -23.67
N SER A 41 19.13 26.08 -24.60
CA SER A 41 19.49 26.22 -26.01
C SER A 41 19.24 27.65 -26.51
N PRO A 42 20.28 28.38 -26.97
CA PRO A 42 20.08 29.64 -27.66
C PRO A 42 19.54 29.37 -29.06
N LYS A 43 18.49 30.08 -29.49
CA LYS A 43 18.08 30.05 -30.91
C LYS A 43 19.03 30.86 -31.81
N ASN A 44 19.84 31.75 -31.23
CA ASN A 44 20.83 32.53 -31.95
C ASN A 44 22.20 32.39 -31.27
N LEU A 45 23.14 31.74 -31.96
CA LEU A 45 24.47 31.39 -31.44
C LEU A 45 25.40 32.60 -31.26
N ARG A 46 25.03 33.79 -31.77
CA ARG A 46 25.88 34.99 -31.75
C ARG A 46 25.80 35.81 -30.46
N THR A 47 24.84 35.51 -29.57
CA THR A 47 24.67 36.22 -28.30
C THR A 47 24.99 35.31 -27.13
N PRO A 48 25.95 35.67 -26.25
CA PRO A 48 26.29 34.86 -25.08
C PRO A 48 25.10 34.81 -24.12
N ILE A 49 24.73 33.60 -23.67
CA ILE A 49 23.71 33.44 -22.63
C ILE A 49 24.37 33.73 -21.28
N SER A 50 23.85 34.71 -20.55
CA SER A 50 24.24 35.00 -19.18
C SER A 50 23.00 35.00 -18.28
N GLY A 51 23.06 34.29 -17.16
CA GLY A 51 21.95 34.16 -16.23
C GLY A 51 22.11 32.97 -15.28
N ILE A 52 21.21 32.87 -14.30
CA ILE A 52 21.16 31.80 -13.31
C ILE A 52 20.02 30.86 -13.67
N VAL A 53 20.31 29.56 -13.83
CA VAL A 53 19.27 28.54 -13.94
C VAL A 53 18.85 28.12 -12.53
N ARG A 54 17.63 28.45 -12.14
CA ARG A 54 17.00 28.00 -10.90
C ARG A 54 16.18 26.75 -11.19
N VAL A 55 16.41 25.67 -10.44
CA VAL A 55 15.62 24.44 -10.51
C VAL A 55 14.90 24.25 -9.17
N THR A 56 13.59 24.06 -9.22
CA THR A 56 12.73 23.90 -8.04
C THR A 56 11.81 22.70 -8.22
N LEU A 57 11.67 21.91 -7.15
CA LEU A 57 10.66 20.88 -7.04
C LEU A 57 9.36 21.50 -6.52
N GLU A 58 8.28 21.38 -7.29
CA GLU A 58 6.95 21.82 -6.88
C GLU A 58 6.21 20.63 -6.25
N ASP A 59 5.92 20.75 -4.95
CA ASP A 59 5.14 19.81 -4.14
C ASP A 59 3.77 20.44 -3.80
N PRO A 60 2.64 19.75 -4.03
CA PRO A 60 1.32 20.22 -3.64
C PRO A 60 1.15 20.42 -2.13
N VAL A 61 1.88 19.66 -1.32
CA VAL A 61 1.94 19.79 0.14
C VAL A 61 3.25 20.50 0.49
N SER A 62 3.28 21.82 0.31
CA SER A 62 4.37 22.65 0.85
C SER A 62 4.73 22.14 2.24
N ASN A 63 6.02 21.92 2.50
CA ASN A 63 6.61 21.25 3.68
C ASN A 63 6.31 21.94 5.04
N LYS A 64 5.25 22.77 5.09
CA LYS A 64 4.68 23.50 6.23
C LYS A 64 4.36 22.60 7.43
N TYR A 65 4.28 21.29 7.24
CA TYR A 65 3.91 20.33 8.29
C TYR A 65 4.97 19.25 8.57
N GLY A 66 6.16 19.33 7.94
CA GLY A 66 7.26 18.39 8.17
C GLY A 66 6.90 16.92 7.91
N GLN A 67 5.98 16.65 6.98
CA GLN A 67 5.56 15.30 6.61
C GLN A 67 6.30 14.82 5.35
N ASP A 68 6.50 13.51 5.25
CA ASP A 68 7.02 12.88 4.04
C ASP A 68 6.09 13.13 2.85
N MET A 69 6.68 13.30 1.66
CA MET A 69 5.95 13.56 0.43
C MET A 69 5.03 12.36 0.09
N PRO A 70 3.71 12.55 -0.04
CA PRO A 70 2.79 11.46 -0.36
C PRO A 70 3.01 10.90 -1.78
N SER A 71 2.50 9.71 -2.05
CA SER A 71 2.52 9.19 -3.43
C SER A 71 1.61 10.01 -4.34
N SER A 72 2.02 10.15 -5.59
CA SER A 72 1.15 10.65 -6.66
C SER A 72 -0.15 9.86 -6.71
N LEU A 73 -1.24 10.59 -6.79
CA LEU A 73 -2.58 10.04 -6.70
C LEU A 73 -3.50 10.93 -7.53
N ASN A 74 -4.31 10.34 -8.39
CA ASN A 74 -5.41 11.04 -9.05
C ASN A 74 -6.67 10.20 -8.91
N ILE A 75 -7.64 10.70 -8.17
CA ILE A 75 -8.89 9.99 -7.89
C ILE A 75 -10.09 10.94 -7.91
N ASN A 76 -11.16 10.44 -8.51
CA ASN A 76 -12.48 11.04 -8.39
C ASN A 76 -13.17 10.42 -7.18
N PHE A 77 -13.82 11.26 -6.38
CA PHE A 77 -14.62 10.82 -5.24
C PHE A 77 -16.01 11.44 -5.30
N SER A 78 -16.96 10.74 -4.70
CA SER A 78 -18.32 11.22 -4.49
C SER A 78 -18.68 10.94 -3.04
N PRO A 79 -19.47 11.80 -2.38
CA PRO A 79 -19.90 11.57 -1.01
C PRO A 79 -20.60 10.23 -0.88
N ALA A 80 -20.30 9.51 0.21
CA ALA A 80 -21.02 8.30 0.57
C ALA A 80 -22.49 8.66 0.86
N SER A 81 -23.42 7.88 0.28
CA SER A 81 -24.83 8.19 0.09
C SER A 81 -25.71 8.34 1.35
N HIS A 82 -25.14 8.55 2.55
CA HIS A 82 -25.90 8.57 3.80
C HIS A 82 -26.27 9.97 4.33
N ARG A 83 -25.85 11.06 3.67
CA ARG A 83 -26.37 12.40 3.97
C ARG A 83 -27.12 12.96 2.76
N ALA A 84 -28.43 12.69 2.73
CA ALA A 84 -29.39 13.40 1.90
C ALA A 84 -29.51 14.85 2.38
N ALA A 85 -28.55 15.73 2.04
CA ALA A 85 -28.71 17.18 2.21
C ALA A 85 -27.63 18.04 1.53
N ILE A 86 -26.47 17.48 1.14
CA ILE A 86 -25.46 18.26 0.41
C ILE A 86 -25.38 17.68 -1.00
N LEU A 87 -25.87 18.47 -1.96
CA LEU A 87 -25.81 18.25 -3.40
C LEU A 87 -24.57 17.46 -3.82
N SER A 88 -24.80 16.46 -4.67
CA SER A 88 -23.89 15.72 -5.56
C SER A 88 -22.50 16.32 -5.83
N SER A 89 -21.67 16.49 -4.80
CA SER A 89 -20.34 17.07 -4.92
C SER A 89 -19.39 15.96 -5.35
N LYS A 90 -19.29 15.76 -6.66
CA LYS A 90 -18.18 15.01 -7.24
C LYS A 90 -16.93 15.87 -7.07
N GLY A 91 -15.93 15.33 -6.38
CA GLY A 91 -14.66 15.99 -6.17
C GLY A 91 -13.52 15.21 -6.81
N THR A 92 -12.41 15.89 -7.04
CA THR A 92 -11.18 15.29 -7.56
C THR A 92 -10.06 15.57 -6.56
N CYS A 93 -9.34 14.54 -6.15
CA CYS A 93 -8.10 14.68 -5.38
C CYS A 93 -6.93 14.30 -6.30
N SER A 94 -6.04 15.26 -6.52
CA SER A 94 -4.84 15.08 -7.33
C SER A 94 -3.59 15.50 -6.53
N ILE A 95 -2.60 14.62 -6.50
CA ILE A 95 -1.26 14.84 -5.94
C ILE A 95 -0.29 14.70 -7.10
N ASP A 96 0.15 15.83 -7.64
CA ASP A 96 0.98 15.91 -8.83
C ASP A 96 2.32 16.58 -8.51
N TYR A 97 3.42 15.98 -8.95
CA TYR A 97 4.76 16.52 -8.76
C TYR A 97 5.33 17.05 -10.06
N ARG A 98 6.04 18.18 -9.97
CA ARG A 98 6.65 18.83 -11.14
C ARG A 98 8.03 19.37 -10.78
N ILE A 99 8.94 19.31 -11.73
CA ILE A 99 10.19 20.07 -11.68
C ILE A 99 10.00 21.30 -12.55
N ARG A 100 10.34 22.45 -12.00
CA ARG A 100 10.34 23.74 -12.70
C ARG A 100 11.77 24.23 -12.86
N ALA A 101 12.12 24.64 -14.06
CA ALA A 101 13.42 25.23 -14.39
C ALA A 101 13.20 26.64 -14.95
N GLN A 102 13.88 27.61 -14.37
CA GLN A 102 13.77 29.03 -14.70
C GLN A 102 15.14 29.59 -15.04
N LEU A 103 15.26 30.34 -16.13
CA LEU A 103 16.46 31.13 -16.43
C LEU A 103 16.22 32.57 -15.97
N LEU A 104 17.04 33.01 -15.03
CA LEU A 104 17.01 34.37 -14.47
C LEU A 104 18.15 35.19 -15.08
N ALA A 105 17.84 36.30 -15.74
CA ALA A 105 18.84 37.30 -16.17
C ALA A 105 18.56 38.60 -15.43
N GLU A 106 19.58 39.19 -14.81
CA GLU A 106 19.46 40.44 -14.04
C GLU A 106 18.35 40.39 -12.98
N GLY A 107 18.13 39.21 -12.39
CA GLY A 107 17.08 38.99 -11.38
C GLY A 107 15.66 38.74 -11.94
N HIS A 108 15.45 38.89 -13.25
CA HIS A 108 14.16 38.67 -13.91
C HIS A 108 14.09 37.30 -14.59
N CYS A 109 12.92 36.64 -14.50
CA CYS A 109 12.69 35.39 -15.21
C CYS A 109 12.51 35.65 -16.71
N VAL A 110 13.43 35.12 -17.51
CA VAL A 110 13.46 35.27 -18.97
C VAL A 110 12.81 34.08 -19.66
N VAL A 111 12.98 32.88 -19.10
CA VAL A 111 12.40 31.64 -19.61
C VAL A 111 12.00 30.75 -18.43
N ASP A 112 10.86 30.07 -18.56
CA ASP A 112 10.32 29.15 -17.56
C ASP A 112 9.81 27.89 -18.27
N THR A 113 10.12 26.72 -17.72
CA THR A 113 9.60 25.44 -18.18
C THR A 113 9.35 24.52 -17.00
N SER A 114 8.39 23.60 -17.13
CA SER A 114 8.13 22.60 -16.10
C SER A 114 7.84 21.23 -16.70
N ARG A 115 8.21 20.18 -15.97
CA ARG A 115 7.96 18.80 -16.36
C ARG A 115 7.42 17.99 -15.19
N SER A 116 6.27 17.35 -15.43
CA SER A 116 5.60 16.51 -14.43
C SER A 116 6.25 15.14 -14.31
N PHE A 117 6.09 14.53 -13.13
CA PHE A 117 6.49 13.15 -12.85
C PHE A 117 5.55 12.50 -11.84
N THR A 118 5.59 11.17 -11.76
CA THR A 118 4.85 10.37 -10.78
C THR A 118 5.78 10.02 -9.62
N LEU A 119 5.39 10.31 -8.39
CA LEU A 119 6.11 9.88 -7.19
C LEU A 119 5.42 8.64 -6.60
N LEU A 120 6.14 7.54 -6.44
CA LEU A 120 5.73 6.40 -5.62
C LEU A 120 6.45 6.51 -4.29
N ALA A 121 5.81 7.15 -3.31
CA ALA A 121 6.36 7.26 -1.97
C ALA A 121 6.32 5.89 -1.30
N SER A 122 7.36 5.09 -1.53
CA SER A 122 7.58 3.83 -0.86
C SER A 122 8.38 4.12 0.40
N GLN A 123 7.71 4.11 1.56
CA GLN A 123 8.42 4.10 2.84
C GLN A 123 9.01 2.70 3.08
N GLU A 124 10.04 2.65 3.90
CA GLU A 124 10.50 1.40 4.50
C GLU A 124 9.33 0.64 5.15
N ARG A 125 9.55 -0.65 5.45
CA ARG A 125 8.54 -1.50 6.08
C ARG A 125 7.94 -0.80 7.31
N GLN A 126 6.70 -0.34 7.18
CA GLN A 126 6.01 0.31 8.28
C GLN A 126 5.69 -0.73 9.35
N PRO A 127 5.61 -0.34 10.64
CA PRO A 127 5.13 -1.23 11.68
C PRO A 127 3.71 -1.74 11.34
N PRO A 128 3.32 -2.92 11.88
CA PRO A 128 1.95 -3.40 11.74
C PRO A 128 0.94 -2.34 12.16
N VAL A 129 -0.18 -2.30 11.46
CA VAL A 129 -1.29 -1.38 11.70
C VAL A 129 -1.89 -1.67 13.07
N CYS A 130 -1.87 -0.66 13.95
CA CYS A 130 -2.65 -0.65 15.18
C CYS A 130 -4.14 -0.66 14.81
N ILE A 131 -4.85 -1.76 15.10
CA ILE A 131 -6.24 -1.95 14.65
C ILE A 131 -7.18 -1.02 15.43
N GLU A 132 -6.83 -0.74 16.68
CA GLU A 132 -7.54 0.13 17.62
C GLU A 132 -7.65 1.56 17.10
N ASP A 133 -6.66 2.03 16.33
CA ASP A 133 -6.67 3.36 15.71
C ASP A 133 -7.70 3.50 14.57
N PHE A 134 -8.15 2.36 14.01
CA PHE A 134 -9.02 2.27 12.84
C PHE A 134 -10.28 1.43 13.10
N PRO A 135 -11.13 1.84 14.06
CA PRO A 135 -12.31 1.08 14.45
C PRO A 135 -13.28 0.90 13.27
N GLY A 136 -13.72 -0.35 13.07
CA GLY A 136 -14.68 -0.71 12.02
C GLY A 136 -14.08 -0.94 10.63
N GLU A 137 -12.79 -0.66 10.43
CA GLU A 137 -12.14 -0.84 9.12
C GLU A 137 -11.66 -2.27 8.87
N TYR A 138 -11.14 -2.89 9.92
CA TYR A 138 -10.55 -4.21 9.87
C TYR A 138 -11.31 -5.19 10.75
N LYS A 139 -11.29 -6.45 10.33
CA LYS A 139 -11.89 -7.56 11.04
C LYS A 139 -10.95 -8.76 10.94
N LEU A 140 -10.09 -8.89 11.95
CA LEU A 140 -9.06 -9.93 12.02
C LEU A 140 -9.61 -11.31 12.43
N SER A 141 -10.80 -11.34 13.05
CA SER A 141 -11.42 -12.57 13.50
C SER A 141 -12.93 -12.62 13.26
N ALA A 142 -13.45 -13.83 13.14
CA ALA A 142 -14.87 -14.10 13.01
C ALA A 142 -15.21 -15.44 13.68
N LEU A 143 -16.23 -15.41 14.54
CA LEU A 143 -16.79 -16.58 15.19
C LEU A 143 -18.15 -16.92 14.58
N LYS A 144 -18.35 -18.16 14.16
CA LYS A 144 -19.62 -18.66 13.64
C LYS A 144 -19.93 -20.06 14.12
N THR A 145 -21.21 -20.34 14.32
CA THR A 145 -21.71 -21.69 14.57
C THR A 145 -21.78 -22.47 13.27
N LEU A 146 -21.11 -23.61 13.20
CA LEU A 146 -21.29 -24.60 12.14
C LEU A 146 -22.65 -25.25 12.30
N ARG A 147 -23.37 -25.39 11.18
CA ARG A 147 -24.69 -26.03 11.15
C ARG A 147 -24.71 -27.15 10.13
N ASN A 148 -25.35 -28.27 10.44
CA ASN A 148 -25.55 -29.35 9.48
C ASN A 148 -26.64 -28.96 8.43
N PRO A 149 -26.90 -29.79 7.40
CA PRO A 149 -27.95 -29.50 6.41
C PRO A 149 -29.36 -29.32 6.98
N LEU A 150 -29.63 -29.89 8.17
CA LEU A 150 -30.87 -29.71 8.93
C LEU A 150 -30.84 -28.46 9.83
N LEU A 151 -29.90 -27.54 9.61
CA LEU A 151 -29.65 -26.30 10.35
C LEU A 151 -29.35 -26.48 11.86
N ARG A 152 -29.10 -27.70 12.33
CA ARG A 152 -28.75 -27.98 13.72
C ARG A 152 -27.30 -27.59 14.01
N PRO A 153 -27.00 -26.89 15.12
CA PRO A 153 -25.64 -26.56 15.52
C PRO A 153 -24.78 -27.81 15.72
N THR A 154 -23.57 -27.82 15.16
CA THR A 154 -22.61 -28.92 15.31
C THR A 154 -21.37 -28.51 16.12
N GLY A 155 -20.99 -27.24 16.07
CA GLY A 155 -19.86 -26.68 16.81
C GLY A 155 -19.70 -25.19 16.53
N ARG A 156 -18.75 -24.55 17.20
CA ARG A 156 -18.36 -23.16 16.95
C ARG A 156 -17.00 -23.14 16.27
N LEU A 157 -16.90 -22.39 15.19
CA LEU A 157 -15.68 -22.18 14.43
C LEU A 157 -15.26 -20.71 14.57
N HIS A 158 -14.10 -20.50 15.16
CA HIS A 158 -13.43 -19.22 15.23
C HIS A 158 -12.32 -19.19 14.18
N VAL A 159 -12.42 -18.29 13.22
CA VAL A 159 -11.36 -18.07 12.22
C VAL A 159 -10.72 -16.74 12.52
N TYR A 160 -9.39 -16.70 12.61
CA TYR A 160 -8.65 -15.47 12.82
C TYR A 160 -7.33 -15.48 12.07
N SER A 161 -6.84 -14.28 11.81
CA SER A 161 -5.57 -14.03 11.12
C SER A 161 -4.98 -12.71 11.63
N HIS A 162 -3.79 -12.39 11.18
CA HIS A 162 -3.09 -11.16 11.51
C HIS A 162 -2.81 -10.39 10.22
N GLU A 163 -2.22 -9.21 10.35
CA GLU A 163 -1.67 -8.51 9.18
C GLU A 163 -0.68 -9.42 8.44
N PRO A 164 -0.91 -9.70 7.14
CA PRO A 164 0.02 -10.44 6.31
C PRO A 164 1.24 -9.58 6.00
N TYR A 165 2.29 -10.20 5.46
CA TYR A 165 3.44 -9.44 4.97
C TYR A 165 3.04 -8.44 3.89
N LEU A 166 3.82 -7.36 3.81
CA LEU A 166 3.77 -6.33 2.77
C LEU A 166 3.52 -6.94 1.39
N LEU A 167 2.58 -6.37 0.64
CA LEU A 167 2.42 -6.66 -0.78
C LEU A 167 3.47 -5.87 -1.56
N GLU A 168 4.60 -6.54 -1.77
CA GLU A 168 5.83 -5.96 -2.31
C GLU A 168 5.87 -6.06 -3.84
N PHE A 169 5.96 -4.91 -4.52
CA PHE A 169 6.22 -4.82 -5.94
C PHE A 169 7.71 -4.53 -6.18
N SER A 170 8.32 -5.24 -7.12
CA SER A 170 9.69 -4.93 -7.57
C SER A 170 9.77 -5.11 -9.09
N PRO A 171 10.65 -4.43 -9.83
CA PRO A 171 10.74 -4.62 -11.28
C PRO A 171 11.26 -6.00 -11.67
N GLU A 172 11.92 -6.68 -10.75
CA GLU A 172 12.38 -8.05 -10.96
C GLU A 172 11.22 -9.06 -10.84
N LYS A 173 10.06 -8.66 -10.29
CA LYS A 173 8.90 -9.52 -10.05
C LYS A 173 7.73 -9.14 -10.96
N GLU A 174 7.12 -10.15 -11.59
CA GLU A 174 5.86 -9.98 -12.32
C GLU A 174 4.69 -9.92 -11.31
N GLY A 175 4.40 -8.71 -10.82
CA GLY A 175 3.37 -8.46 -9.81
C GLY A 175 3.88 -8.63 -8.38
N ALA A 176 2.95 -8.90 -7.46
CA ALA A 176 3.25 -9.05 -6.04
C ALA A 176 2.50 -10.24 -5.45
N ALA A 177 3.03 -10.85 -4.40
CA ALA A 177 2.34 -11.90 -3.67
C ALA A 177 2.61 -11.78 -2.17
N THR A 178 1.63 -12.18 -1.36
CA THR A 178 1.80 -12.31 0.08
C THR A 178 1.16 -13.59 0.58
N SER A 179 1.63 -14.04 1.73
CA SER A 179 1.09 -15.16 2.46
C SER A 179 0.17 -14.70 3.58
N VAL A 180 -1.01 -15.30 3.65
CA VAL A 180 -1.97 -15.10 4.74
C VAL A 180 -2.05 -16.36 5.58
N ARG A 181 -1.62 -16.24 6.83
CA ARG A 181 -1.69 -17.31 7.83
C ARG A 181 -3.08 -17.33 8.47
N LEU A 182 -3.90 -18.32 8.13
CA LEU A 182 -5.24 -18.50 8.67
C LEU A 182 -5.23 -19.52 9.80
N ARG A 183 -5.70 -19.12 10.98
CA ARG A 183 -5.86 -20.00 12.13
C ARG A 183 -7.34 -20.25 12.40
N LEU A 184 -7.67 -21.51 12.61
CA LEU A 184 -9.04 -21.96 12.87
C LEU A 184 -9.05 -22.65 14.22
N ARG A 185 -9.95 -22.22 15.10
CA ARG A 185 -10.27 -22.89 16.35
C ARG A 185 -11.68 -23.44 16.29
N TYR A 186 -11.83 -24.71 16.68
CA TYR A 186 -13.09 -25.41 16.70
C TYR A 186 -13.43 -25.85 18.13
N GLU A 187 -14.65 -25.56 18.53
CA GLU A 187 -15.24 -25.94 19.81
C GLU A 187 -16.47 -26.82 19.53
N SER A 188 -16.49 -28.02 20.10
CA SER A 188 -17.61 -28.96 19.94
C SER A 188 -18.76 -28.58 20.87
N LEU A 189 -19.99 -28.54 20.35
CA LEU A 189 -21.20 -28.29 21.15
C LEU A 189 -21.79 -29.56 21.78
N LYS A 190 -21.19 -30.73 21.54
CA LYS A 190 -21.68 -32.01 22.10
C LYS A 190 -21.07 -32.24 23.49
N ASN A 191 -21.92 -32.37 24.51
CA ASN A 191 -21.54 -32.81 25.84
C ASN A 191 -21.36 -34.33 25.86
N GLY A 192 -20.12 -34.82 25.87
CA GLY A 192 -19.77 -36.25 25.96
C GLY A 192 -18.38 -36.56 25.39
N ASP A 193 -18.01 -37.86 25.29
CA ASP A 193 -16.72 -38.40 24.78
C ASP A 193 -16.23 -37.83 23.43
N ALA A 194 -17.09 -37.13 22.70
CA ALA A 194 -16.76 -36.36 21.51
C ALA A 194 -15.80 -35.18 21.76
N LYS A 195 -15.58 -34.74 23.01
CA LYS A 195 -14.58 -33.70 23.32
C LYS A 195 -13.15 -34.12 22.94
N ARG A 196 -12.85 -35.42 23.03
CA ARG A 196 -11.50 -35.98 22.79
C ARG A 196 -11.21 -36.38 21.33
N LYS A 197 -12.20 -36.29 20.44
CA LYS A 197 -12.01 -36.62 19.02
C LYS A 197 -11.74 -35.36 18.21
N PRO A 198 -10.75 -35.36 17.30
CA PRO A 198 -10.52 -34.22 16.43
C PRO A 198 -11.77 -33.96 15.57
N PRO A 199 -12.05 -32.69 15.24
CA PRO A 199 -13.09 -32.38 14.27
C PRO A 199 -12.77 -33.07 12.93
N PRO A 200 -13.79 -33.46 12.16
CA PRO A 200 -13.60 -34.08 10.86
C PRO A 200 -13.04 -33.05 9.88
N ARG A 201 -12.50 -33.57 8.76
CA ARG A 201 -11.87 -32.76 7.72
C ARG A 201 -12.78 -31.62 7.27
N LEU A 202 -12.37 -30.38 7.55
CA LEU A 202 -13.04 -29.20 7.04
C LEU A 202 -12.40 -28.80 5.71
N HIS A 203 -13.25 -28.36 4.80
CA HIS A 203 -12.86 -27.85 3.49
C HIS A 203 -13.39 -26.44 3.39
N GLY A 204 -12.58 -25.52 2.88
CA GLY A 204 -12.99 -24.14 2.71
C GLY A 204 -12.80 -23.67 1.28
N ILE A 205 -13.80 -22.94 0.77
CA ILE A 205 -13.68 -22.14 -0.45
C ILE A 205 -13.43 -20.70 -0.02
N PHE A 206 -12.28 -20.16 -0.43
CA PHE A 206 -11.77 -18.84 -0.06
C PHE A 206 -11.81 -17.93 -1.27
N ARG A 207 -12.62 -16.87 -1.18
CA ARG A 207 -12.61 -15.77 -2.12
C ARG A 207 -11.87 -14.60 -1.50
N SER A 208 -10.71 -14.27 -2.05
CA SER A 208 -9.87 -13.15 -1.59
C SER A 208 -9.88 -12.02 -2.60
N ASN A 209 -9.96 -10.77 -2.15
CA ASN A 209 -9.79 -9.62 -3.02
C ASN A 209 -9.14 -8.45 -2.28
N LEU A 210 -8.31 -7.68 -2.99
CA LEU A 210 -7.74 -6.45 -2.47
C LEU A 210 -8.78 -5.32 -2.57
N LYS A 211 -8.83 -4.45 -1.57
CA LYS A 211 -9.59 -3.20 -1.60
C LYS A 211 -8.66 -2.05 -1.20
N ALA A 212 -8.54 -1.04 -2.06
CA ALA A 212 -7.99 0.26 -1.69
C ALA A 212 -9.09 1.13 -1.11
N SER A 213 -8.83 1.75 0.03
CA SER A 213 -9.62 2.84 0.60
C SER A 213 -8.77 4.10 0.60
N THR A 214 -9.33 5.20 0.12
CA THR A 214 -8.68 6.51 0.20
C THR A 214 -9.58 7.49 0.92
N PHE A 215 -9.02 8.13 1.94
CA PHE A 215 -9.68 9.11 2.78
C PHE A 215 -9.08 10.48 2.49
N ILE A 216 -9.93 11.46 2.23
CA ILE A 216 -9.54 12.78 1.73
C ILE A 216 -10.19 13.81 2.62
N SER A 217 -9.40 14.68 3.22
CA SER A 217 -9.86 15.82 4.00
C SER A 217 -9.55 17.11 3.25
N ILE A 218 -10.49 18.05 3.22
CA ILE A 218 -10.25 19.39 2.64
C ILE A 218 -9.54 20.34 3.62
N GLN A 219 -9.34 19.90 4.87
CA GLN A 219 -8.59 20.63 5.90
C GLN A 219 -7.57 19.71 6.56
N PRO A 220 -6.37 20.20 6.95
CA PRO A 220 -5.39 19.40 7.64
C PRO A 220 -5.94 18.83 8.96
N GLN A 221 -5.88 17.51 9.10
CA GLN A 221 -6.30 16.78 10.30
C GLN A 221 -5.13 16.58 11.26
N ARG A 222 -5.40 16.49 12.57
CA ARG A 222 -4.36 16.19 13.58
C ARG A 222 -3.73 14.80 13.43
N ARG A 223 -4.42 13.90 12.75
CA ARG A 223 -4.01 12.53 12.45
C ARG A 223 -4.45 12.14 11.04
N SER A 224 -3.88 11.04 10.55
CA SER A 224 -4.26 10.39 9.30
C SER A 224 -5.80 10.23 9.17
N PRO A 225 -6.44 10.74 8.10
CA PRO A 225 -7.87 10.58 7.89
C PRO A 225 -8.29 9.09 7.86
N ALA A 226 -9.33 8.76 8.60
CA ALA A 226 -9.86 7.40 8.76
C ALA A 226 -11.35 7.27 8.43
N MET A 227 -11.87 6.04 8.45
CA MET A 227 -13.30 5.76 8.22
C MET A 227 -14.20 6.43 9.26
N SER A 228 -13.76 6.46 10.52
CA SER A 228 -14.47 7.17 11.59
C SER A 228 -14.59 8.67 11.27
N ASP A 229 -13.52 9.27 10.73
CA ASP A 229 -13.52 10.69 10.37
C ASP A 229 -14.45 10.97 9.19
N ALA A 230 -14.45 10.12 8.15
CA ALA A 230 -15.39 10.23 7.02
C ALA A 230 -16.86 10.08 7.43
N SER A 231 -17.14 9.33 8.51
CA SER A 231 -18.50 9.19 9.04
C SER A 231 -18.94 10.37 9.92
N ALA A 232 -17.99 11.03 10.59
CA ALA A 232 -18.25 12.07 11.58
C ALA A 232 -18.14 13.49 11.00
N PHE A 233 -17.13 13.75 10.17
CA PHE A 233 -16.77 15.10 9.71
C PHE A 233 -17.31 15.40 8.30
N PRO A 234 -17.94 16.56 8.10
CA PRO A 234 -18.52 16.95 6.79
C PRO A 234 -17.46 17.24 5.72
N PHE A 235 -16.19 17.26 6.09
CA PHE A 235 -15.06 17.66 5.26
C PHE A 235 -14.14 16.50 4.88
N THR A 236 -14.50 15.28 5.30
CA THR A 236 -13.74 14.07 5.01
C THR A 236 -14.55 13.15 4.11
N PHE A 237 -13.94 12.74 3.00
CA PHE A 237 -14.53 11.91 1.97
C PHE A 237 -13.83 10.57 1.92
N GLU A 238 -14.58 9.52 1.58
CA GLU A 238 -14.05 8.18 1.37
C GLU A 238 -14.32 7.72 -0.07
N THR A 239 -13.30 7.18 -0.71
CA THR A 239 -13.46 6.40 -1.95
C THR A 239 -12.87 5.01 -1.79
N ARG A 240 -13.52 4.02 -2.42
CA ARG A 240 -13.11 2.62 -2.34
C ARG A 240 -12.98 2.04 -3.75
N LYS A 241 -11.85 1.38 -4.01
CA LYS A 241 -11.63 0.60 -5.24
C LYS A 241 -11.38 -0.85 -4.87
N SER A 242 -12.25 -1.74 -5.34
CA SER A 242 -12.06 -3.19 -5.17
C SER A 242 -11.42 -3.77 -6.42
N TYR A 243 -10.44 -4.65 -6.23
CA TYR A 243 -9.73 -5.33 -7.30
C TYR A 243 -10.31 -6.74 -7.53
N PRO A 244 -10.00 -7.38 -8.68
CA PRO A 244 -10.49 -8.72 -9.00
C PRO A 244 -10.23 -9.73 -7.87
N SER A 245 -11.19 -10.61 -7.65
CA SER A 245 -11.11 -11.63 -6.62
C SER A 245 -10.45 -12.91 -7.12
N GLN A 246 -9.70 -13.58 -6.24
CA GLN A 246 -9.17 -14.92 -6.46
C GLN A 246 -9.96 -15.95 -5.67
N LEU A 247 -10.09 -17.15 -6.23
CA LEU A 247 -10.74 -18.28 -5.58
C LEU A 247 -9.71 -19.37 -5.28
N ARG A 248 -9.67 -19.86 -4.04
CA ARG A 248 -8.82 -20.97 -3.60
C ARG A 248 -9.61 -21.97 -2.77
N LYS A 249 -9.24 -23.24 -2.85
CA LYS A 249 -9.75 -24.28 -1.97
C LYS A 249 -8.65 -24.64 -0.98
N LEU A 250 -8.97 -24.65 0.31
CA LEU A 250 -8.07 -25.13 1.35
C LEU A 250 -8.72 -26.31 2.07
N CYS A 251 -7.89 -27.23 2.53
CA CYS A 251 -8.29 -28.38 3.34
C CYS A 251 -7.60 -28.26 4.70
N PHE A 252 -8.33 -28.61 5.75
CA PHE A 252 -7.86 -28.60 7.13
C PHE A 252 -7.90 -30.03 7.69
N PRO A 253 -6.91 -30.88 7.33
CA PRO A 253 -6.95 -32.30 7.66
C PRO A 253 -6.39 -32.61 9.05
N ARG A 254 -5.57 -31.74 9.62
CA ARG A 254 -4.83 -31.96 10.87
C ARG A 254 -5.26 -30.93 11.90
N TRP A 255 -5.72 -31.42 13.04
CA TRP A 255 -6.15 -30.60 14.18
C TRP A 255 -5.33 -30.99 15.40
N THR A 256 -4.83 -29.99 16.09
CA THR A 256 -4.08 -30.15 17.33
C THR A 256 -4.99 -29.78 18.50
N PRO A 257 -5.10 -30.61 19.54
CA PRO A 257 -5.84 -30.26 20.73
C PRO A 257 -5.10 -29.15 21.50
N LEU A 258 -5.85 -28.17 21.95
CA LEU A 258 -5.45 -27.12 22.87
C LEU A 258 -6.29 -27.31 24.13
N GLU A 259 -5.66 -27.83 25.18
CA GLU A 259 -6.32 -28.03 26.47
C GLU A 259 -6.42 -26.68 27.19
N MET A 260 -7.64 -26.15 27.33
CA MET A 260 -7.91 -24.90 28.06
C MET A 260 -8.85 -25.22 29.22
N GLY A 261 -8.29 -25.62 30.36
CA GLY A 261 -9.08 -26.05 31.52
C GLY A 261 -9.81 -27.36 31.27
N THR A 262 -11.15 -27.35 31.34
CA THR A 262 -12.01 -28.54 31.14
C THR A 262 -12.57 -28.66 29.71
N GLU A 263 -12.19 -27.77 28.81
CA GLU A 263 -12.64 -27.74 27.41
C GLU A 263 -11.49 -28.03 26.45
N THR A 264 -11.67 -29.04 25.61
CA THR A 264 -10.76 -29.35 24.50
C THR A 264 -11.15 -28.50 23.29
N ILE A 265 -10.31 -27.50 22.98
CA ILE A 265 -10.43 -26.69 21.77
C ILE A 265 -9.49 -27.28 20.72
N TRP A 266 -9.94 -27.40 19.49
CA TRP A 266 -9.09 -27.91 18.40
C TRP A 266 -8.59 -26.76 17.56
N GLU A 267 -7.29 -26.70 17.29
CA GLU A 267 -6.67 -25.68 16.46
C GLU A 267 -6.08 -26.28 15.18
N THR A 268 -6.12 -25.52 14.10
CA THR A 268 -5.43 -25.85 12.85
C THR A 268 -5.04 -24.57 12.14
N GLU A 269 -4.12 -24.69 11.20
CA GLU A 269 -3.57 -23.58 10.46
C GLU A 269 -3.43 -23.93 8.99
N ALA A 270 -3.67 -22.95 8.13
CA ALA A 270 -3.35 -23.05 6.71
C ALA A 270 -2.80 -21.72 6.18
N GLU A 271 -2.02 -21.85 5.12
CA GLU A 271 -1.45 -20.73 4.40
C GLU A 271 -2.25 -20.46 3.12
N LEU A 272 -2.69 -19.22 2.95
CA LEU A 272 -3.36 -18.76 1.73
C LEU A 272 -2.44 -17.77 1.01
N ILE A 273 -1.95 -18.16 -0.17
CA ILE A 273 -1.18 -17.25 -1.02
C ILE A 273 -2.12 -16.35 -1.81
N PHE A 274 -2.02 -15.04 -1.57
CA PHE A 274 -2.68 -14.00 -2.34
C PHE A 274 -1.72 -13.46 -3.40
N LYS A 275 -2.11 -13.50 -4.67
CA LYS A 275 -1.29 -12.98 -5.78
C LYS A 275 -1.94 -11.75 -6.41
N CYS A 276 -1.26 -10.63 -6.39
CA CYS A 276 -1.65 -9.46 -7.15
C CYS A 276 -0.92 -9.47 -8.51
N HIS A 277 -1.61 -9.92 -9.55
CA HIS A 277 -1.14 -9.78 -10.92
C HIS A 277 -1.09 -8.30 -11.32
N SER A 278 -0.25 -7.95 -12.30
CA SER A 278 0.10 -6.58 -12.70
C SER A 278 -1.11 -5.71 -13.05
N LEU A 279 -1.72 -5.14 -12.03
CA LEU A 279 -2.61 -4.00 -12.16
C LEU A 279 -1.74 -2.80 -12.57
N PRO A 280 -2.23 -1.88 -13.42
CA PRO A 280 -1.50 -0.64 -13.68
C PRO A 280 -1.26 0.05 -12.34
N TYR A 281 0.02 0.10 -11.95
CA TYR A 281 0.63 0.77 -10.80
C TYR A 281 -0.32 1.00 -9.61
N LEU A 282 -0.31 0.08 -8.64
CA LEU A 282 -0.99 0.35 -7.38
C LEU A 282 -0.27 1.51 -6.68
N THR A 283 -0.98 2.59 -6.38
CA THR A 283 -0.43 3.63 -5.52
C THR A 283 -0.02 3.00 -4.17
N PRO A 284 1.22 3.20 -3.69
CA PRO A 284 1.66 2.71 -2.40
C PRO A 284 0.72 3.12 -1.26
N SER A 285 0.79 2.39 -0.14
CA SER A 285 0.20 2.85 1.12
C SER A 285 0.92 4.12 1.57
N PHE A 286 0.17 5.17 1.89
CA PHE A 286 0.73 6.40 2.46
C PHE A 286 -0.30 7.12 3.33
N SER A 287 0.18 8.04 4.15
CA SER A 287 -0.69 8.91 4.93
C SER A 287 -0.12 10.30 5.10
N SER A 288 -0.99 11.30 5.04
CA SER A 288 -0.73 12.70 5.37
C SER A 288 -1.90 13.28 6.15
N MET A 289 -1.79 14.54 6.60
CA MET A 289 -2.88 15.27 7.26
C MET A 289 -4.11 15.48 6.36
N LEU A 290 -3.95 15.38 5.04
CA LEU A 290 -5.02 15.63 4.06
C LEU A 290 -5.52 14.35 3.40
N VAL A 291 -4.62 13.40 3.13
CA VAL A 291 -4.98 12.21 2.35
C VAL A 291 -4.32 10.98 2.95
N SER A 292 -5.09 9.92 3.14
CA SER A 292 -4.55 8.61 3.47
C SER A 292 -5.03 7.57 2.45
N ARG A 293 -4.12 6.71 2.00
CA ARG A 293 -4.46 5.57 1.15
C ARG A 293 -4.01 4.29 1.82
N ARG A 294 -4.97 3.41 2.07
CA ARG A 294 -4.80 2.17 2.83
C ARG A 294 -5.44 1.01 2.09
N TYR A 295 -4.91 -0.19 2.32
CA TYR A 295 -5.39 -1.39 1.68
C TYR A 295 -5.90 -2.40 2.70
N SER A 296 -6.86 -3.18 2.26
CA SER A 296 -7.37 -4.31 3.02
C SER A 296 -7.51 -5.53 2.12
N LEU A 297 -7.14 -6.69 2.65
CA LEU A 297 -7.40 -7.97 2.04
C LEU A 297 -8.71 -8.53 2.59
N LYS A 298 -9.74 -8.51 1.75
CA LYS A 298 -11.04 -9.08 2.08
C LYS A 298 -11.01 -10.57 1.81
N LEU A 299 -11.35 -11.36 2.83
CA LEU A 299 -11.44 -12.82 2.75
C LEU A 299 -12.87 -13.23 3.05
N TYR A 300 -13.56 -13.73 2.04
CA TYR A 300 -14.85 -14.40 2.20
C TYR A 300 -14.63 -15.91 2.13
N MET A 301 -15.12 -16.63 3.14
CA MET A 301 -14.79 -18.03 3.33
C MET A 301 -16.06 -18.81 3.55
N VAL A 302 -16.25 -19.87 2.77
CA VAL A 302 -17.31 -20.85 2.97
C VAL A 302 -16.67 -22.14 3.44
N ILE A 303 -16.86 -22.46 4.72
CA ILE A 303 -16.34 -23.67 5.35
C ILE A 303 -17.43 -24.74 5.35
N SER A 304 -17.08 -25.95 4.92
CA SER A 304 -17.95 -27.12 4.77
C SER A 304 -17.26 -28.38 5.31
N GLY A 305 -18.05 -29.42 5.61
CA GLY A 305 -17.57 -30.67 6.20
C GLY A 305 -18.56 -31.17 7.26
N HIS A 306 -18.21 -31.07 8.54
CA HIS A 306 -19.14 -31.40 9.65
C HIS A 306 -20.38 -30.50 9.70
N GLY A 307 -20.28 -29.32 9.10
CA GLY A 307 -21.33 -28.34 9.00
C GLY A 307 -20.90 -27.25 8.03
N HIS A 308 -21.77 -26.28 7.84
CA HIS A 308 -21.59 -25.17 6.92
C HIS A 308 -21.56 -23.84 7.69
N ALA A 309 -20.60 -22.98 7.38
CA ALA A 309 -20.61 -21.58 7.78
C ALA A 309 -19.91 -20.70 6.75
N ALA A 310 -20.45 -19.49 6.57
CA ALA A 310 -19.81 -18.42 5.83
C ALA A 310 -19.24 -17.37 6.81
N LEU A 311 -17.97 -17.03 6.63
CA LEU A 311 -17.24 -16.06 7.46
C LEU A 311 -16.57 -15.02 6.57
N LYS A 312 -16.35 -13.83 7.14
CA LYS A 312 -15.63 -12.74 6.48
C LYS A 312 -14.57 -12.17 7.40
N LEU A 313 -13.34 -12.06 6.89
CA LEU A 313 -12.26 -11.28 7.47
C LEU A 313 -11.93 -10.10 6.55
N GLU A 314 -11.36 -9.05 7.14
CA GLU A 314 -10.89 -7.86 6.45
C GLU A 314 -9.56 -7.48 7.10
N LEU A 315 -8.46 -7.98 6.53
CA LEU A 315 -7.12 -7.83 7.10
C LEU A 315 -6.50 -6.54 6.56
N PRO A 316 -5.80 -5.73 7.39
CA PRO A 316 -4.94 -4.67 6.87
C PRO A 316 -3.86 -5.29 5.99
N ILE A 317 -3.41 -4.57 4.98
CA ILE A 317 -2.23 -4.96 4.20
C ILE A 317 -1.57 -3.70 3.67
N GLN A 318 -0.24 -3.67 3.69
CA GLN A 318 0.54 -2.57 3.12
C GLN A 318 0.90 -2.88 1.67
N VAL A 319 0.99 -1.84 0.84
CA VAL A 319 1.48 -1.92 -0.54
C VAL A 319 2.69 -1.01 -0.67
N ALA A 320 3.81 -1.55 -1.14
CA ALA A 320 5.05 -0.80 -1.31
C ALA A 320 5.90 -1.38 -2.45
N TYR A 321 6.92 -0.61 -2.83
CA TYR A 321 7.81 -0.87 -3.95
C TYR A 321 9.26 -1.01 -3.45
N THR A 322 9.98 -2.07 -3.87
CA THR A 322 11.34 -2.46 -3.42
C THR A 322 12.18 -3.00 -4.61
N GLY A 323 13.49 -3.30 -4.43
CA GLY A 323 14.34 -4.03 -5.40
C GLY A 323 15.82 -3.61 -5.45
N ARG A 324 16.68 -4.25 -6.29
CA ARG A 324 18.14 -3.91 -6.39
C ARG A 324 18.44 -2.72 -7.28
N ARG A 325 17.55 -2.38 -8.23
CA ARG A 325 17.60 -1.01 -8.79
C ARG A 325 17.17 0.02 -7.74
N PHE A 326 16.87 -0.33 -6.48
CA PHE A 326 16.17 0.44 -5.43
C PHE A 326 16.91 0.55 -4.10
N LEU A 327 18.18 0.18 -4.08
CA LEU A 327 19.12 0.61 -3.06
C LEU A 327 20.13 1.55 -3.74
N PRO A 328 20.68 2.56 -3.05
CA PRO A 328 21.89 3.21 -3.56
C PRO A 328 22.90 2.10 -3.80
N SER A 329 23.41 2.01 -5.03
CA SER A 329 24.66 1.29 -5.22
C SER A 329 25.67 1.99 -4.34
N GLU A 330 26.17 1.31 -3.30
CA GLU A 330 27.47 1.65 -2.71
C GLU A 330 28.53 1.37 -3.78
N GLU A 331 28.53 2.17 -4.83
CA GLU A 331 29.67 2.34 -5.71
C GLU A 331 30.05 3.80 -5.58
N ILE A 332 30.94 4.07 -4.63
CA ILE A 332 32.15 4.88 -4.81
C ILE A 332 32.99 4.79 -3.52
N MET A 333 34.26 4.44 -3.71
CA MET A 333 35.41 4.44 -2.79
C MET A 333 35.83 3.11 -2.17
N TYR A 334 36.35 2.22 -3.03
CA TYR A 334 37.67 1.65 -2.73
C TYR A 334 38.69 2.34 -3.63
N THR A 335 39.15 3.51 -3.20
CA THR A 335 40.49 3.97 -3.55
C THR A 335 41.46 2.98 -2.92
N SER A 336 42.15 2.26 -3.78
CA SER A 336 43.34 1.48 -3.47
C SER A 336 44.35 2.28 -2.64
N GLY A 337 44.68 1.76 -1.45
CA GLY A 337 45.81 2.17 -0.63
C GLY A 337 46.15 1.03 0.34
N PRO A 338 47.43 0.66 0.51
CA PRO A 338 47.81 -0.62 1.09
C PRO A 338 47.67 -0.66 2.61
N ALA A 339 47.56 -1.88 3.12
CA ALA A 339 47.47 -2.25 4.52
C ALA A 339 48.58 -1.65 5.38
N GLU A 340 48.22 -1.15 6.56
CA GLU A 340 49.07 -1.24 7.74
C GLU A 340 48.23 -1.60 8.95
N ASP A 341 48.57 -2.77 9.47
CA ASP A 341 48.02 -3.48 10.61
C ASP A 341 48.58 -2.82 11.87
N MET A 342 47.73 -2.21 12.72
CA MET A 342 48.13 -1.78 14.06
C MET A 342 47.03 -2.13 15.07
N PRO A 343 47.35 -2.91 16.12
CA PRO A 343 46.39 -3.27 17.14
C PRO A 343 46.09 -2.07 18.07
N PRO A 344 44.89 -2.02 18.70
CA PRO A 344 44.54 -0.92 19.57
C PRO A 344 45.34 -0.95 20.87
N THR A 345 46.06 0.13 21.10
CA THR A 345 46.73 0.46 22.37
C THR A 345 45.67 0.77 23.43
N TYR A 346 45.62 -0.01 24.50
CA TYR A 346 44.95 0.40 25.74
C TYR A 346 45.91 1.26 26.57
N SER A 347 45.41 2.35 27.15
CA SER A 347 46.04 3.10 28.25
C SER A 347 45.04 4.06 28.88
N PRO A 348 45.21 4.46 30.16
CA PRO A 348 45.64 3.71 31.34
C PRO A 348 44.46 3.29 32.24
#